data_AF-X1JJ87-F1
#
_entry.id   AF-X1JJ87-F1
#
_cell.length_a   1.000
_cell.length_b   1.000
_cell.length_c   1.000
_cell.angle_alpha   90.00
_cell.angle_beta   90.00
_cell.angle_gamma   90.00
#
_symmetry.space_group_name_H-M   'P 1'
#
loop_
_entity.id
_entity.type
_entity.pdbx_description
1 polymer ?
#
loop_
_entity_poly.entity_id
_entity_poly.type
_entity_poly.pdbx_seq_one_letter_code
_entity_poly.pdbx_strand_id
1 'polypeptide(L)'
;MSNARRYAAKVRDRAVVLRCLETGKIKVIPYYTRFSDGYYEKAFKKIRGLRSDRGVFLTLTLDPKRFGSLDAAYRALRKGWNRLLTMLQKRYRRRLKFVKVIEFQKNGSPHLHVLFFGIPRLIDADELREFWDARYGAGTFVYLKKLQGYGNGKGVISYLVKYLKKYLDAPMVEFQGPDGLTDAVAFEQLALSWALNLRAFSTSKGIFNTPPMSNSNLSWELLGIFDLSSVWSWDGRHFSEIEADFVALKPPPIYYPGELDGVARA
;
A
#
# COMPACT_ATOMS: atom_id res chain seq x y z
N MET A 1 -16.41 8.47 3.56
CA MET A 1 -15.63 8.78 2.33
C MET A 1 -15.16 10.23 2.24
N SER A 2 -15.88 11.20 2.82
CA SER A 2 -15.48 12.63 2.87
C SER A 2 -14.05 12.87 3.37
N ASN A 3 -13.63 12.16 4.42
CA ASN A 3 -12.28 12.30 4.98
C ASN A 3 -11.15 11.92 4.00
N ALA A 4 -11.32 10.84 3.22
CA ALA A 4 -10.32 10.41 2.24
C ALA A 4 -10.20 11.40 1.08
N ARG A 5 -11.33 11.97 0.63
CA ARG A 5 -11.36 13.02 -0.40
C ARG A 5 -10.66 14.29 0.09
N ARG A 6 -11.02 14.76 1.28
CA ARG A 6 -10.38 15.93 1.91
C ARG A 6 -8.88 15.72 2.10
N TYR A 7 -8.47 14.52 2.50
CA TYR A 7 -7.07 14.15 2.60
C TYR A 7 -6.38 14.21 1.22
N ALA A 8 -6.91 13.55 0.20
CA ALA A 8 -6.34 13.52 -1.14
C ALA A 8 -6.18 14.93 -1.73
N ALA A 9 -7.21 15.78 -1.62
CA ALA A 9 -7.16 17.17 -2.05
C ALA A 9 -6.08 17.96 -1.30
N LYS A 10 -5.97 17.79 0.02
CA LYS A 10 -4.98 18.48 0.85
C LYS A 10 -3.52 18.15 0.47
N VAL A 11 -3.25 16.92 0.05
CA VAL A 11 -1.88 16.43 -0.18
C VAL A 11 -1.46 16.41 -1.65
N ARG A 12 -2.36 16.67 -2.60
CA ARG A 12 -2.13 16.55 -4.04
C ARG A 12 -0.89 17.30 -4.52
N ASP A 13 -0.75 18.55 -4.10
CA ASP A 13 0.29 19.47 -4.58
C ASP A 13 1.33 19.76 -3.48
N ARG A 14 1.55 18.78 -2.59
CA ARG A 14 2.52 18.88 -1.50
C ARG A 14 3.82 18.17 -1.83
N ALA A 15 4.89 18.54 -1.12
CA ALA A 15 6.18 17.87 -1.15
C ALA A 15 6.65 17.55 0.27
N VAL A 16 7.26 16.37 0.42
CA VAL A 16 8.03 15.99 1.60
C VAL A 16 9.45 16.51 1.40
N VAL A 17 9.91 17.36 2.31
CA VAL A 17 11.26 17.93 2.27
C VAL A 17 12.11 17.27 3.35
N LEU A 18 13.23 16.69 2.92
CA LEU A 18 14.18 15.98 3.77
C LEU A 18 15.54 16.69 3.74
N ARG A 19 16.22 16.71 4.88
CA ARG A 19 17.62 17.15 5.00
C ARG A 19 18.50 15.97 5.35
N CYS A 20 19.58 15.75 4.60
CA CYS A 20 20.63 14.82 4.99
C CYS A 20 21.43 15.44 6.13
N LEU A 21 21.59 14.72 7.25
CA LEU A 21 22.26 15.24 8.44
C LEU A 21 23.78 15.33 8.26
N GLU A 22 24.36 14.44 7.45
CA GLU A 22 25.81 14.38 7.23
C GLU A 22 26.30 15.41 6.22
N THR A 23 25.50 15.65 5.17
CA THR A 23 25.89 16.57 4.08
C THR A 23 25.17 17.90 4.17
N GLY A 24 24.01 17.99 4.82
CA GLY A 24 23.13 19.15 4.72
C GLY A 24 22.34 19.21 3.41
N LYS A 25 22.51 18.25 2.50
CA LYS A 25 21.80 18.19 1.22
C LYS A 25 20.30 18.04 1.41
N ILE A 26 19.53 18.78 0.61
CA ILE A 26 18.08 18.77 0.60
C ILE A 26 17.57 17.82 -0.47
N LYS A 27 16.50 17.11 -0.13
CA LYS A 27 15.74 16.28 -1.04
C LYS A 27 14.28 16.66 -0.99
N VAL A 28 13.72 17.02 -2.14
CA VAL A 28 12.31 17.37 -2.30
C VAL A 28 11.63 16.24 -3.03
N ILE A 29 10.69 15.58 -2.34
CA ILE A 29 9.98 14.43 -2.88
C ILE A 29 8.51 14.82 -2.99
N PRO A 30 7.89 14.80 -4.19
CA PRO A 30 6.46 14.99 -4.31
C PRO A 30 5.71 14.07 -3.34
N TYR A 31 4.67 14.58 -2.66
CA TYR A 31 3.90 13.83 -1.68
C TYR A 31 3.05 12.78 -2.39
N TYR A 32 3.70 11.67 -2.73
CA TYR A 32 3.17 10.66 -3.62
C TYR A 32 2.40 9.60 -2.84
N THR A 33 1.09 9.55 -3.02
CA THR A 33 0.19 8.65 -2.30
C THR A 33 -0.52 7.69 -3.24
N ARG A 34 -1.32 6.78 -2.69
CA ARG A 34 -2.17 5.89 -3.49
C ARG A 34 -3.25 6.62 -4.30
N PHE A 35 -3.57 7.85 -3.91
CA PHE A 35 -4.51 8.71 -4.61
C PHE A 35 -3.83 9.52 -5.71
N SER A 36 -2.50 9.47 -5.81
CA SER A 36 -1.76 10.18 -6.85
C SER A 36 -1.79 9.43 -8.17
N ASP A 37 -1.88 10.18 -9.26
CA ASP A 37 -1.86 9.63 -10.61
C ASP A 37 -0.62 8.77 -10.86
N GLY A 38 -0.83 7.66 -11.58
CA GLY A 38 0.22 6.69 -11.89
C GLY A 38 0.73 5.88 -10.71
N TYR A 39 0.21 6.03 -9.47
CA TYR A 39 0.68 5.24 -8.32
C TYR A 39 0.48 3.75 -8.58
N TYR A 40 -0.72 3.39 -8.99
CA TYR A 40 -1.02 2.02 -9.35
C TYR A 40 -0.29 1.63 -10.65
N GLU A 41 -0.13 2.50 -11.64
CA GLU A 41 0.60 2.14 -12.87
C GLU A 41 2.07 1.77 -12.57
N LYS A 42 2.73 2.48 -11.66
CA LYS A 42 4.06 2.11 -11.14
C LYS A 42 4.03 0.77 -10.41
N ALA A 43 3.02 0.54 -9.57
CA ALA A 43 2.84 -0.74 -8.88
C ALA A 43 2.62 -1.90 -9.87
N PHE A 44 1.87 -1.66 -10.93
CA PHE A 44 1.58 -2.58 -12.01
C PHE A 44 2.80 -2.95 -12.83
N LYS A 45 3.57 -1.95 -13.25
CA LYS A 45 4.80 -2.14 -14.03
C LYS A 45 5.75 -3.11 -13.32
N LYS A 46 5.86 -3.02 -11.99
CA LYS A 46 6.63 -3.97 -11.17
C LYS A 46 6.11 -5.40 -11.31
N ILE A 47 4.80 -5.62 -11.15
CA ILE A 47 4.20 -6.96 -11.22
C ILE A 47 4.24 -7.53 -12.64
N ARG A 48 3.98 -6.71 -13.66
CA ARG A 48 4.07 -7.10 -15.08
C ARG A 48 5.48 -7.53 -15.48
N GLY A 49 6.52 -7.17 -14.73
CA GLY A 49 7.89 -7.65 -14.94
C GLY A 49 8.13 -9.09 -14.52
N LEU A 50 7.27 -9.67 -13.67
CA LEU A 50 7.41 -11.05 -13.21
C LEU A 50 7.15 -12.02 -14.37
N ARG A 51 7.62 -13.27 -14.24
CA ARG A 51 7.35 -14.35 -15.19
C ARG A 51 7.20 -15.67 -14.44
N SER A 52 6.28 -16.53 -14.87
CA SER A 52 6.25 -17.92 -14.42
C SER A 52 5.39 -18.78 -15.33
N ASP A 53 5.86 -20.00 -15.60
CA ASP A 53 5.17 -20.96 -16.46
C ASP A 53 4.03 -21.68 -15.73
N ARG A 54 4.03 -21.64 -14.40
CA ARG A 54 3.01 -22.29 -13.56
C ARG A 54 2.76 -21.50 -12.29
N GLY A 55 1.52 -21.48 -11.86
CA GLY A 55 1.16 -20.84 -10.60
C GLY A 55 -0.15 -21.34 -10.05
N VAL A 56 -0.46 -20.91 -8.83
CA VAL A 56 -1.75 -21.16 -8.20
C VAL A 56 -2.30 -19.85 -7.72
N PHE A 57 -3.50 -19.52 -8.18
CA PHE A 57 -4.27 -18.40 -7.69
C PHE A 57 -5.16 -18.86 -6.55
N LEU A 58 -5.09 -18.14 -5.44
CA LEU A 58 -5.83 -18.38 -4.23
C LEU A 58 -6.65 -17.12 -3.90
N THR A 59 -7.93 -17.30 -3.60
CA THR A 59 -8.75 -16.28 -2.97
C THR A 59 -9.20 -16.77 -1.61
N LEU A 60 -9.01 -15.94 -0.58
CA LEU A 60 -9.49 -16.16 0.77
C LEU A 60 -10.49 -15.06 1.13
N THR A 61 -11.66 -15.48 1.59
CA THR A 61 -12.76 -14.61 2.00
C THR A 61 -13.00 -14.78 3.49
N LEU A 62 -13.27 -13.67 4.18
CA LEU A 62 -13.69 -13.68 5.58
C LEU A 62 -15.21 -13.84 5.71
N ASP A 63 -15.66 -14.31 6.87
CA ASP A 63 -17.06 -14.17 7.28
C ASP A 63 -17.26 -12.80 7.94
N PRO A 64 -17.91 -11.82 7.28
CA PRO A 64 -18.07 -10.49 7.86
C PRO A 64 -18.89 -10.53 9.15
N LYS A 65 -19.77 -11.53 9.35
CA LYS A 65 -20.61 -11.65 10.55
C LYS A 65 -19.81 -11.96 11.81
N ARG A 66 -18.58 -12.46 11.68
CA ARG A 66 -17.70 -12.81 12.80
C ARG A 66 -16.91 -11.62 13.35
N PHE A 67 -17.03 -10.43 12.74
CA PHE A 67 -16.22 -9.27 13.09
C PHE A 67 -17.08 -8.03 13.29
N GLY A 68 -16.90 -7.35 14.44
CA GLY A 68 -17.63 -6.11 14.76
C GLY A 68 -17.14 -4.87 14.00
N SER A 69 -16.05 -4.96 13.23
CA SER A 69 -15.53 -3.86 12.42
C SER A 69 -14.65 -4.34 11.27
N LEU A 70 -14.47 -3.48 10.25
CA LEU A 70 -13.57 -3.75 9.12
C LEU A 70 -12.10 -3.88 9.54
N ASP A 71 -11.68 -3.12 10.56
CA ASP A 71 -10.33 -3.23 11.12
C ASP A 71 -10.14 -4.59 11.83
N ALA A 72 -11.12 -5.03 12.63
CA ALA A 72 -11.09 -6.36 13.24
C ALA A 72 -11.02 -7.46 12.17
N ALA A 73 -11.84 -7.35 11.11
CA ALA A 73 -11.82 -8.25 9.97
C ALA A 73 -10.44 -8.27 9.28
N TYR A 74 -9.86 -7.10 9.00
CA TYR A 74 -8.54 -7.00 8.37
C TYR A 74 -7.42 -7.59 9.26
N ARG A 75 -7.45 -7.34 10.57
CA ARG A 75 -6.50 -7.95 11.52
C ARG A 75 -6.62 -9.48 11.53
N ALA A 76 -7.83 -10.01 11.52
CA ALA A 76 -8.09 -11.44 11.43
C ALA A 76 -7.57 -12.02 10.11
N LEU A 77 -7.82 -11.36 8.97
CA LEU A 77 -7.27 -11.75 7.66
C LEU A 77 -5.75 -11.86 7.69
N ARG A 78 -5.06 -10.85 8.26
CA ARG A 78 -3.59 -10.85 8.36
C ARG A 78 -3.09 -12.01 9.23
N LYS A 79 -3.72 -12.22 10.39
CA LYS A 79 -3.35 -13.29 11.32
C LYS A 79 -3.56 -14.66 10.67
N GLY A 80 -4.74 -14.90 10.09
CA GLY A 80 -5.07 -16.11 9.36
C GLY A 80 -4.10 -16.37 8.20
N TRP A 81 -3.84 -15.35 7.38
CA TRP A 81 -2.88 -15.45 6.27
C TRP A 81 -1.48 -15.84 6.74
N ASN A 82 -0.98 -15.23 7.82
CA ASN A 82 0.35 -15.54 8.33
C ASN A 82 0.45 -16.99 8.87
N ARG A 83 -0.60 -17.47 9.56
CA ARG A 83 -0.66 -18.86 10.03
C ARG A 83 -0.69 -19.83 8.85
N LEU A 84 -1.54 -19.54 7.86
CA LEU A 84 -1.67 -20.34 6.66
C LEU A 84 -0.36 -20.39 5.86
N LEU A 85 0.28 -19.23 5.61
CA LEU A 85 1.55 -19.16 4.90
C LEU A 85 2.65 -19.92 5.64
N THR A 86 2.70 -19.82 6.97
CA THR A 86 3.65 -20.56 7.80
C THR A 86 3.45 -22.07 7.66
N MET A 87 2.21 -22.54 7.75
CA MET A 87 1.87 -23.94 7.55
C MET A 87 2.28 -24.43 6.16
N LEU A 88 1.92 -23.68 5.11
CA LEU A 88 2.27 -24.00 3.73
C LEU A 88 3.80 -24.05 3.54
N GLN A 89 4.55 -23.07 4.04
CA GLN A 89 6.01 -23.04 3.92
C GLN A 89 6.68 -24.22 4.65
N LYS A 90 6.17 -24.62 5.83
CA LYS A 90 6.63 -25.82 6.54
C LYS A 90 6.40 -27.07 5.71
N ARG A 91 5.19 -27.23 5.14
CA ARG A 91 4.83 -28.36 4.29
C ARG A 91 5.70 -28.48 3.05
N TYR A 92 5.96 -27.38 2.37
CA TYR A 92 6.81 -27.34 1.18
C TYR A 92 8.31 -27.38 1.49
N ARG A 93 8.71 -27.29 2.76
CA ARG A 93 10.11 -27.20 3.22
C ARG A 93 10.91 -26.13 2.50
N ARG A 94 10.24 -25.07 2.04
CA ARG A 94 10.86 -23.94 1.32
C ARG A 94 10.00 -22.69 1.41
N ARG A 95 10.62 -21.54 1.14
CA ARG A 95 9.89 -20.28 0.96
C ARG A 95 9.10 -20.30 -0.35
N LEU A 96 7.79 -20.14 -0.24
CA LEU A 96 6.91 -19.97 -1.38
C LEU A 96 7.05 -18.55 -1.96
N LYS A 97 7.17 -18.46 -3.28
CA LYS A 97 7.16 -17.19 -4.02
C LYS A 97 5.72 -16.78 -4.30
N PHE A 98 5.32 -15.57 -3.90
CA PHE A 98 3.97 -15.07 -4.13
C PHE A 98 3.89 -13.55 -4.24
N VAL A 99 2.83 -13.08 -4.88
CA VAL A 99 2.31 -11.71 -4.79
C VAL A 99 0.88 -11.80 -4.26
N LYS A 100 0.53 -10.92 -3.32
CA LYS A 100 -0.82 -10.84 -2.77
C LYS A 100 -1.38 -9.42 -2.81
N VAL A 101 -2.68 -9.32 -3.00
CA VAL A 101 -3.47 -8.10 -3.11
C VAL A 101 -4.72 -8.29 -2.26
N ILE A 102 -5.14 -7.25 -1.55
CA ILE A 102 -6.42 -7.25 -0.85
C ILE A 102 -7.38 -6.49 -1.72
N GLU A 103 -8.52 -7.07 -2.05
CA GLU A 103 -9.67 -6.41 -2.68
C GLU A 103 -10.77 -6.25 -1.63
N PHE A 104 -11.58 -5.20 -1.68
CA PHE A 104 -12.80 -5.09 -0.87
C PHE A 104 -14.03 -5.48 -1.67
N GLN A 105 -14.87 -6.34 -1.10
CA GLN A 105 -16.19 -6.66 -1.66
C GLN A 105 -17.13 -5.45 -1.58
N LYS A 106 -18.29 -5.52 -2.26
CA LYS A 106 -19.34 -4.47 -2.19
C LYS A 106 -19.79 -4.14 -0.77
N ASN A 107 -19.74 -5.10 0.15
CA ASN A 107 -20.08 -4.90 1.57
C ASN A 107 -18.90 -4.37 2.41
N GLY A 108 -17.77 -4.03 1.78
CA GLY A 108 -16.54 -3.58 2.44
C GLY A 108 -15.69 -4.69 3.05
N SER A 109 -16.13 -5.96 3.03
CA SER A 109 -15.36 -7.08 3.58
C SER A 109 -14.08 -7.33 2.76
N PRO A 110 -12.92 -7.53 3.39
CA PRO A 110 -11.67 -7.73 2.68
C PRO A 110 -11.52 -9.17 2.16
N HIS A 111 -11.14 -9.28 0.89
CA HIS A 111 -10.74 -10.49 0.18
C HIS A 111 -9.23 -10.49 -0.04
N LEU A 112 -8.56 -11.59 0.29
CA LEU A 112 -7.15 -11.76 -0.06
C LEU A 112 -7.01 -12.58 -1.33
N HIS A 113 -6.48 -11.95 -2.38
CA HIS A 113 -6.04 -12.61 -3.60
C HIS A 113 -4.54 -12.85 -3.54
N VAL A 114 -4.12 -14.09 -3.78
CA VAL A 114 -2.70 -14.50 -3.74
C VAL A 114 -2.38 -15.26 -5.00
N LEU A 115 -1.30 -14.87 -5.67
CA LEU A 115 -0.72 -15.62 -6.77
C LEU A 115 0.58 -16.24 -6.30
N PHE A 116 0.63 -17.56 -6.22
CA PHE A 116 1.85 -18.33 -5.99
C PHE A 116 2.52 -18.68 -7.31
N PHE A 117 3.85 -18.62 -7.36
CA PHE A 117 4.67 -18.84 -8.55
C PHE A 117 5.46 -20.15 -8.47
N GLY A 118 5.64 -20.81 -9.61
CA GLY A 118 6.48 -22.00 -9.72
C GLY A 118 5.94 -23.22 -8.99
N ILE A 119 4.63 -23.27 -8.73
CA ILE A 119 3.96 -24.44 -8.16
C ILE A 119 2.76 -24.87 -9.02
N PRO A 120 2.58 -26.17 -9.28
CA PRO A 120 1.44 -26.69 -10.05
C PRO A 120 0.19 -26.95 -9.19
N ARG A 121 0.36 -27.11 -7.87
CA ARG A 121 -0.68 -27.30 -6.87
C ARG A 121 -0.19 -26.66 -5.57
N LEU A 122 -1.11 -26.15 -4.75
CA LEU A 122 -0.79 -25.57 -3.45
C LEU A 122 -1.14 -26.53 -2.31
N ILE A 123 -2.39 -26.96 -2.26
CA ILE A 123 -2.95 -27.84 -1.24
C ILE A 123 -4.31 -28.34 -1.78
N ASP A 124 -4.91 -29.32 -1.13
CA ASP A 124 -6.31 -29.63 -1.41
C ASP A 124 -7.26 -28.50 -0.95
N ALA A 125 -8.38 -28.33 -1.65
CA ALA A 125 -9.32 -27.25 -1.35
C ALA A 125 -10.04 -27.47 -0.02
N ASP A 126 -10.40 -28.71 0.31
CA ASP A 126 -11.12 -29.03 1.53
C ASP A 126 -10.19 -28.93 2.74
N GLU A 127 -8.97 -29.42 2.59
CA GLU A 127 -7.94 -29.23 3.60
C GLU A 127 -7.63 -27.74 3.83
N LEU A 128 -7.61 -26.93 2.77
CA LEU A 128 -7.41 -25.49 2.92
C LEU A 128 -8.57 -24.82 3.65
N ARG A 129 -9.82 -25.22 3.38
CA ARG A 129 -11.01 -24.75 4.10
C ARG A 129 -10.97 -25.12 5.57
N GLU A 130 -10.56 -26.35 5.89
CA GLU A 130 -10.38 -26.82 7.27
C GLU A 130 -9.38 -25.93 8.04
N PHE A 131 -8.24 -25.59 7.44
CA PHE A 131 -7.32 -24.65 8.07
C PHE A 131 -7.90 -23.23 8.17
N TRP A 132 -8.48 -22.71 7.09
CA TRP A 132 -8.93 -21.32 7.00
C TRP A 132 -10.15 -21.02 7.88
N ASP A 133 -11.18 -21.85 7.81
CA ASP A 133 -12.42 -21.70 8.55
C ASP A 133 -12.31 -22.34 9.93
N ALA A 134 -12.29 -23.67 10.01
CA ALA A 134 -12.46 -24.39 11.26
C ALA A 134 -11.33 -24.12 12.27
N ARG A 135 -10.07 -24.19 11.84
CA ARG A 135 -8.93 -24.05 12.76
C ARG A 135 -8.52 -22.62 13.03
N TYR A 136 -8.66 -21.74 12.05
CA TYR A 136 -8.20 -20.35 12.17
C TYR A 136 -9.34 -19.37 12.46
N GLY A 137 -10.59 -19.80 12.31
CA GLY A 137 -11.79 -18.99 12.53
C GLY A 137 -11.91 -17.84 11.52
N ALA A 138 -11.16 -17.88 10.42
CA ALA A 138 -10.91 -16.70 9.60
C ALA A 138 -11.98 -16.48 8.53
N GLY A 139 -12.64 -17.48 7.96
CA GLY A 139 -13.66 -17.17 6.96
C GLY A 139 -14.41 -18.30 6.29
N THR A 140 -15.24 -17.95 5.30
CA THR A 140 -16.30 -18.82 4.74
C THR A 140 -15.92 -19.51 3.45
N PHE A 141 -15.09 -18.86 2.64
CA PHE A 141 -14.89 -19.26 1.25
C PHE A 141 -13.43 -19.21 0.84
N VAL A 142 -13.03 -20.26 0.14
CA VAL A 142 -11.71 -20.47 -0.41
C VAL A 142 -11.88 -20.88 -1.87
N TYR A 143 -11.20 -20.16 -2.76
CA TYR A 143 -11.10 -20.51 -4.17
C TYR A 143 -9.66 -20.76 -4.56
N LEU A 144 -9.40 -21.93 -5.14
CA LEU A 144 -8.10 -22.32 -5.68
C LEU A 144 -8.22 -22.54 -7.19
N LYS A 145 -7.33 -21.91 -7.95
CA LYS A 145 -7.22 -22.12 -9.39
C LYS A 145 -5.79 -22.40 -9.77
N LYS A 146 -5.56 -23.55 -10.40
CA LYS A 146 -4.29 -23.84 -11.07
C LYS A 146 -4.17 -22.98 -12.32
N LEU A 147 -3.00 -22.37 -12.50
CA LEU A 147 -2.70 -21.54 -13.66
C LEU A 147 -1.52 -22.13 -14.40
N GLN A 148 -1.70 -22.29 -15.70
CA GLN A 148 -0.64 -22.65 -16.63
C GLN A 148 -0.33 -21.43 -17.50
N GLY A 149 0.95 -21.13 -17.64
CA GLY A 149 1.40 -20.06 -18.53
C GLY A 149 1.21 -20.49 -19.98
N TYR A 150 0.50 -19.69 -20.76
CA TYR A 150 0.65 -19.68 -22.22
C TYR A 150 1.86 -18.82 -22.58
N GLY A 151 2.63 -19.21 -23.61
CA GLY A 151 3.75 -18.49 -24.24
C GLY A 151 4.49 -17.44 -23.38
N ASN A 152 5.75 -17.71 -23.02
CA ASN A 152 6.60 -16.82 -22.21
C ASN A 152 6.08 -16.51 -20.78
N GLY A 153 5.22 -17.37 -20.19
CA GLY A 153 4.83 -17.29 -18.77
C GLY A 153 3.97 -16.07 -18.39
N LYS A 154 3.31 -15.41 -19.36
CA LYS A 154 2.51 -14.19 -19.13
C LYS A 154 1.10 -14.46 -18.60
N GLY A 155 0.50 -15.61 -18.93
CA GLY A 155 -0.88 -15.95 -18.56
C GLY A 155 -1.15 -16.09 -17.06
N VAL A 156 -0.11 -16.40 -16.27
CA VAL A 156 -0.24 -16.55 -14.81
C VAL A 156 -0.43 -15.19 -14.13
N ILE A 157 0.16 -14.13 -14.67
CA ILE A 157 0.20 -12.80 -14.05
C ILE A 157 -1.06 -12.00 -14.35
N SER A 158 -1.67 -12.21 -15.52
CA SER A 158 -2.92 -11.54 -15.90
C SER A 158 -4.04 -11.74 -14.88
N TYR A 159 -4.08 -12.91 -14.24
CA TYR A 159 -5.03 -13.23 -13.18
C TYR A 159 -4.93 -12.27 -11.99
N LEU A 160 -3.72 -11.99 -11.49
CA LEU A 160 -3.55 -11.05 -10.38
C LEU A 160 -3.73 -9.59 -10.83
N VAL A 161 -3.24 -9.27 -12.02
CA VAL A 161 -3.37 -7.93 -12.62
C VAL A 161 -4.83 -7.50 -12.71
N LYS A 162 -5.75 -8.43 -12.97
CA LYS A 162 -7.20 -8.16 -12.95
C LYS A 162 -7.67 -7.48 -11.66
N TYR A 163 -7.18 -7.95 -10.51
CA TYR A 163 -7.61 -7.45 -9.19
C TYR A 163 -7.01 -6.10 -8.86
N LEU A 164 -5.76 -5.87 -9.27
CA LEU A 164 -5.17 -4.56 -9.14
C LEU A 164 -5.83 -3.53 -10.09
N LYS A 165 -6.43 -3.97 -11.21
CA LYS A 165 -6.84 -3.04 -12.29
C LYS A 165 -8.04 -2.23 -11.86
N LYS A 166 -8.85 -2.83 -10.99
CA LYS A 166 -9.94 -2.17 -10.28
C LYS A 166 -9.50 -0.91 -9.51
N TYR A 167 -8.21 -0.76 -9.20
CA TYR A 167 -7.66 0.45 -8.59
C TYR A 167 -7.11 1.47 -9.60
N LEU A 168 -6.76 1.05 -10.82
CA LEU A 168 -6.31 1.96 -11.90
C LEU A 168 -7.47 2.70 -12.54
N ASP A 169 -8.60 2.01 -12.68
CA ASP A 169 -9.81 2.58 -13.29
C ASP A 169 -10.56 3.50 -12.29
N ALA A 170 -9.86 4.06 -11.30
CA ALA A 170 -10.38 5.06 -10.37
C ALA A 170 -10.05 6.46 -10.92
N PRO A 171 -10.94 7.09 -11.69
CA PRO A 171 -10.69 8.46 -12.13
C PRO A 171 -10.65 9.40 -10.92
N MET A 172 -9.84 10.44 -11.03
CA MET A 172 -9.85 11.62 -10.14
C MET A 172 -11.18 12.42 -10.22
N VAL A 173 -12.11 11.98 -11.06
CA VAL A 173 -13.28 12.73 -11.51
C VAL A 173 -14.49 12.47 -10.61
N GLU A 174 -15.26 13.53 -10.40
CA GLU A 174 -16.56 13.51 -9.75
C GLU A 174 -17.51 12.58 -10.51
N PHE A 175 -17.93 11.51 -9.84
CA PHE A 175 -19.13 10.72 -10.08
C PHE A 175 -19.81 10.94 -11.45
N GLN A 176 -19.29 10.34 -12.51
CA GLN A 176 -19.94 10.36 -13.82
C GLN A 176 -20.84 9.13 -13.98
N GLY A 177 -22.02 9.18 -13.37
CA GLY A 177 -23.09 8.20 -13.56
C GLY A 177 -24.47 8.88 -13.46
N PRO A 178 -25.53 8.29 -14.03
CA PRO A 178 -26.91 8.83 -13.91
C PRO A 178 -27.36 9.03 -12.46
N ASP A 179 -26.76 8.27 -11.54
CA ASP A 179 -26.94 8.28 -10.10
C ASP A 179 -25.68 8.74 -9.33
N GLY A 180 -24.60 9.06 -10.06
CA GLY A 180 -23.29 9.37 -9.51
C GLY A 180 -22.64 8.22 -8.73
N LEU A 181 -22.72 6.95 -9.15
CA LEU A 181 -22.18 5.82 -8.36
C LEU A 181 -21.04 5.02 -9.01
N THR A 182 -20.79 5.12 -10.31
CA THR A 182 -19.81 4.24 -11.00
C THR A 182 -18.37 4.46 -10.50
N ASP A 183 -18.00 5.71 -10.20
CA ASP A 183 -16.69 6.07 -9.65
C ASP A 183 -16.60 5.87 -8.12
N ALA A 184 -17.74 5.64 -7.44
CA ALA A 184 -17.79 5.41 -5.99
C ALA A 184 -16.95 4.20 -5.61
N VAL A 185 -17.14 3.09 -6.31
CA VAL A 185 -16.61 1.78 -5.92
C VAL A 185 -15.10 1.77 -5.97
N ALA A 186 -14.50 2.30 -7.03
CA ALA A 186 -13.04 2.35 -7.16
C ALA A 186 -12.42 3.27 -6.09
N PHE A 187 -13.04 4.44 -5.86
CA PHE A 187 -12.61 5.36 -4.80
C PHE A 187 -12.80 4.76 -3.39
N GLU A 188 -13.89 4.04 -3.14
CA GLU A 188 -14.16 3.33 -1.89
C GLU A 188 -13.06 2.33 -1.58
N GLN A 189 -12.66 1.53 -2.57
CA GLN A 189 -11.56 0.58 -2.38
C GLN A 189 -10.26 1.31 -2.03
N LEU A 190 -9.96 2.44 -2.67
CA LEU A 190 -8.79 3.27 -2.33
C LEU A 190 -8.88 3.85 -0.92
N ALA A 191 -10.05 4.37 -0.53
CA ALA A 191 -10.31 4.97 0.77
C ALA A 191 -10.22 3.94 1.91
N LEU A 192 -10.81 2.76 1.73
CA LEU A 192 -10.68 1.64 2.67
C LEU A 192 -9.23 1.17 2.77
N SER A 193 -8.54 1.08 1.63
CA SER A 193 -7.13 0.71 1.61
C SER A 193 -6.26 1.74 2.33
N TRP A 194 -6.56 3.02 2.22
CA TRP A 194 -5.91 4.10 2.95
C TRP A 194 -6.20 4.02 4.45
N ALA A 195 -7.48 3.89 4.82
CA ALA A 195 -7.91 3.84 6.23
C ALA A 195 -7.32 2.64 6.98
N LEU A 196 -7.16 1.49 6.32
CA LEU A 196 -6.57 0.28 6.90
C LEU A 196 -5.05 0.18 6.67
N ASN A 197 -4.41 1.23 6.15
CA ASN A 197 -2.98 1.30 5.87
C ASN A 197 -2.46 0.10 5.03
N LEU A 198 -3.20 -0.25 3.98
CA LEU A 198 -2.88 -1.37 3.10
C LEU A 198 -1.78 -0.98 2.10
N ARG A 199 -0.89 -1.92 1.76
CA ARG A 199 -0.04 -1.75 0.56
C ARG A 199 -0.85 -2.07 -0.69
N ALA A 200 -0.51 -1.45 -1.83
CA ALA A 200 -1.10 -1.79 -3.13
C ALA A 200 -1.04 -3.30 -3.41
N PHE A 201 0.12 -3.90 -3.10
CA PHE A 201 0.34 -5.32 -3.07
C PHE A 201 1.43 -5.64 -2.04
N SER A 202 1.58 -6.91 -1.68
CA SER A 202 2.69 -7.42 -0.86
C SER A 202 3.26 -8.67 -1.49
N THR A 203 4.52 -8.98 -1.21
CA THR A 203 5.21 -10.11 -1.84
C THR A 203 6.03 -10.93 -0.88
N SER A 204 6.35 -12.16 -1.30
CA SER A 204 7.43 -12.93 -0.70
C SER A 204 8.77 -12.24 -0.88
N LYS A 205 9.67 -12.37 0.10
CA LYS A 205 11.06 -11.88 0.02
C LYS A 205 11.74 -12.41 -1.25
N GLY A 206 12.45 -11.52 -1.96
CA GLY A 206 13.26 -11.87 -3.13
C GLY A 206 12.50 -12.00 -4.45
N ILE A 207 11.19 -11.72 -4.52
CA ILE A 207 10.46 -11.87 -5.80
C ILE A 207 10.88 -10.88 -6.89
N PHE A 208 11.30 -9.67 -6.51
CA PHE A 208 11.71 -8.62 -7.44
C PHE A 208 13.23 -8.49 -7.59
N ASN A 209 14.01 -9.39 -6.96
CA ASN A 209 15.47 -9.26 -6.86
C ASN A 209 15.90 -7.83 -6.54
N THR A 210 15.13 -7.14 -5.68
CA THR A 210 15.47 -5.77 -5.30
C THR A 210 16.88 -5.82 -4.73
N PRO A 211 17.84 -5.05 -5.27
CA PRO A 211 19.17 -4.99 -4.69
C PRO A 211 19.01 -4.74 -3.18
N PRO A 212 19.93 -5.24 -2.35
CA PRO A 212 19.98 -4.81 -0.96
C PRO A 212 19.81 -3.30 -1.00
N MET A 213 18.86 -2.75 -0.20
CA MET A 213 18.79 -1.30 -0.11
C MET A 213 20.21 -0.89 0.19
N SER A 214 20.84 -0.13 -0.70
CA SER A 214 22.10 0.49 -0.37
C SER A 214 21.72 1.39 0.78
N ASN A 215 21.97 0.93 2.02
CA ASN A 215 21.94 1.83 3.14
C ASN A 215 22.90 2.91 2.69
N SER A 216 22.38 4.10 2.37
CA SER A 216 23.22 5.21 1.97
C SER A 216 24.23 5.54 3.07
N ASN A 217 24.12 4.92 4.26
CA ASN A 217 24.76 5.29 5.51
C ASN A 217 24.51 6.76 5.85
N LEU A 218 23.45 7.33 5.29
CA LEU A 218 23.02 8.71 5.47
C LEU A 218 21.72 8.73 6.24
N SER A 219 21.66 9.61 7.22
CA SER A 219 20.51 9.90 8.05
C SER A 219 19.78 11.09 7.46
N TRP A 220 18.46 10.98 7.37
CA TRP A 220 17.62 12.04 6.81
C TRP A 220 16.61 12.50 7.85
N GLU A 221 16.58 13.80 8.09
CA GLU A 221 15.59 14.47 8.92
C GLU A 221 14.43 14.97 8.05
N LEU A 222 13.20 14.81 8.54
CA LEU A 222 12.02 15.42 7.92
C LEU A 222 11.95 16.89 8.33
N LEU A 223 12.25 17.78 7.38
CA LEU A 223 12.05 19.21 7.61
C LEU A 223 10.57 19.55 7.61
N GLY A 224 9.75 18.94 6.75
CA GLY A 224 8.31 19.16 6.77
C GLY A 224 7.60 18.79 5.48
N ILE A 225 6.34 19.22 5.40
CA ILE A 225 5.48 19.06 4.23
C ILE A 225 5.07 20.46 3.78
N PHE A 226 5.41 20.81 2.54
CA PHE A 226 5.22 22.14 1.97
C PHE A 226 4.42 22.06 0.67
N ASP A 227 3.93 23.20 0.18
CA ASP A 227 3.45 23.28 -1.21
C ASP A 227 4.61 23.02 -2.18
N LEU A 228 4.42 22.11 -3.13
CA LEU A 228 5.46 21.69 -4.06
C LEU A 228 5.99 22.87 -4.88
N SER A 229 5.11 23.79 -5.29
CA SER A 229 5.47 25.01 -6.01
C SER A 229 6.34 25.97 -5.19
N SER A 230 6.37 25.85 -3.87
CA SER A 230 7.18 26.71 -3.00
C SER A 230 8.57 26.14 -2.75
N VAL A 231 8.78 24.84 -2.98
CA VAL A 231 10.03 24.14 -2.61
C VAL A 231 10.68 23.37 -3.76
N TRP A 232 10.10 23.36 -4.97
CA TRP A 232 10.63 22.59 -6.10
C TRP A 232 12.09 22.92 -6.47
N SER A 233 12.53 24.16 -6.20
CA SER A 233 13.88 24.63 -6.45
C SER A 233 14.88 24.25 -5.36
N TRP A 234 14.44 23.67 -4.25
CA TRP A 234 15.33 23.29 -3.14
C TRP A 234 16.04 21.95 -3.38
N ASP A 235 15.55 21.11 -4.29
CA ASP A 235 16.09 19.76 -4.48
C ASP A 235 17.55 19.79 -4.90
N GLY A 236 18.40 19.06 -4.17
CA GLY A 236 19.82 18.97 -4.45
C GLY A 236 20.69 20.08 -3.85
N ARG A 237 20.11 21.17 -3.33
CA ARG A 237 20.83 22.26 -2.65
C ARG A 237 21.23 21.88 -1.23
N HIS A 238 22.17 22.58 -0.62
CA HIS A 238 22.49 22.49 0.81
C HIS A 238 21.51 23.34 1.65
N PHE A 239 21.26 22.90 2.88
CA PHE A 239 20.36 23.60 3.81
C PHE A 239 20.78 25.05 4.06
N SER A 240 22.07 25.33 4.19
CA SER A 240 22.60 26.69 4.35
C SER A 240 22.22 27.63 3.21
N GLU A 241 21.95 27.10 2.01
CA GLU A 241 21.54 27.90 0.85
C GLU A 241 20.04 28.20 0.83
N ILE A 242 19.24 27.46 1.61
CA ILE A 242 17.76 27.58 1.65
C ILE A 242 17.21 27.91 3.04
N GLU A 243 18.08 28.14 4.03
CA GLU A 243 17.66 28.31 5.42
C GLU A 243 16.71 29.50 5.59
N ALA A 244 17.00 30.62 4.93
CA ALA A 244 16.13 31.79 4.91
C ALA A 244 14.75 31.47 4.30
N ASP A 245 14.72 30.76 3.16
CA ASP A 245 13.47 30.33 2.50
C ASP A 245 12.67 29.38 3.41
N PHE A 246 13.36 28.47 4.10
CA PHE A 246 12.76 27.54 5.05
C PHE A 246 12.12 28.26 6.23
N VAL A 247 12.81 29.23 6.83
CA VAL A 247 12.29 30.07 7.92
C VAL A 247 11.11 30.92 7.43
N ALA A 248 11.15 31.45 6.21
CA ALA A 248 10.03 32.19 5.65
C ALA A 248 8.76 31.32 5.49
N LEU A 249 8.92 30.07 5.04
CA LEU A 249 7.79 29.12 4.92
C LEU A 249 7.31 28.58 6.27
N LYS A 250 8.19 28.54 7.27
CA LYS A 250 7.87 28.19 8.66
C LYS A 250 8.14 29.39 9.55
N PRO A 251 7.25 30.41 9.55
CA PRO A 251 7.47 31.57 10.37
C PRO A 251 7.73 31.10 11.81
N PRO A 252 8.71 31.71 12.50
CA PRO A 252 8.94 31.39 13.90
C PRO A 252 7.64 31.56 14.67
N PRO A 253 7.40 30.77 15.73
CA PRO A 253 6.23 30.96 16.57
C PRO A 253 6.14 32.45 16.94
N ILE A 254 4.98 33.06 16.69
CA ILE A 254 4.72 34.44 17.09
C ILE A 254 4.80 34.44 18.62
N TYR A 255 5.89 34.94 19.17
CA TYR A 255 5.99 35.19 20.59
C TYR A 255 5.04 36.36 20.90
N TYR A 256 3.95 36.06 21.59
CA TYR A 256 3.10 37.10 22.16
C TYR A 256 3.90 37.79 23.28
N PRO A 257 4.01 39.13 23.29
CA PRO A 257 4.61 39.85 24.40
C PRO A 257 3.82 39.54 25.68
N GLY A 258 4.37 38.70 26.55
CA GLY A 258 3.74 38.24 27.80
C GLY A 258 4.22 36.89 28.33
N GLU A 259 4.85 36.04 27.50
CA GLU A 259 5.36 34.72 27.95
C GLU A 259 6.79 34.75 28.54
N LEU A 260 7.43 35.92 28.63
CA LEU A 260 8.77 36.06 29.24
C LEU A 260 8.76 36.60 30.68
N ASP A 261 7.59 36.91 31.25
CA ASP A 261 7.51 37.46 32.62
C ASP A 261 7.43 36.40 33.74
N GLY A 262 7.61 35.12 33.40
CA GLY A 262 7.52 34.00 34.35
C GLY A 262 8.84 33.56 35.00
N VAL A 263 10.00 34.09 34.61
CA VAL A 263 11.32 33.65 35.10
C VAL A 263 12.11 34.81 35.70
N ALA A 264 11.50 35.52 36.63
CA ALA A 264 12.20 36.36 37.60
C ALA A 264 11.30 36.64 38.81
N ARG A 265 11.17 35.64 39.70
CA ARG A 265 10.94 35.79 41.17
C ARG A 265 10.53 34.43 41.78
N ALA A 266 11.53 33.67 42.22
CA ALA A 266 11.58 32.91 43.46
C ALA A 266 12.95 32.21 43.52
#